data_AF-A0A1D9PX73-F1
#
_entry.id   AF-A0A1D9PX73-F1
#
_cell.length_a   1.000
_cell.length_b   1.000
_cell.length_c   1.000
_cell.angle_alpha   90.00
_cell.angle_beta   90.00
_cell.angle_gamma   90.00
#
_symmetry.space_group_name_H-M   'P 1'
#
loop_
_entity.id
_entity.type
_entity.pdbx_description
1 polymer ?
#
loop_
_entity_poly.entity_id
_entity_poly.type
_entity_poly.pdbx_seq_one_letter_code
_entity_poly.pdbx_strand_id
1 'polypeptide(L)'
;MTTPASSTADTTFADATKVQQLTSHTYSANFPDDWCVGSVPHGGFITGVFLQVSTLHFRSTLSAQNQPHPIILHLEFLRRTQTGPAIFTVQDTKLGRQTSILHITLSQDDRVEVVGYITHSNATTEDGVSSPHTHVLNPAPLPVSLPLLKTNTDPNYHLRELEFSSFRKATKKGHMYLPHTEPSPSISDEWIRLSTGEYWTNESLAFACDMYSIPTEFPPSPNTSTSTPTSTPTLKSTSPSPYPSPSTPAPIAKYWFPTLVLNIDFKKSLPKEGIEWLFIRVERKQIKNGRMDIELTVWDEKRELVAISNHVALAVGVERNIAARGSSKI
;
A
#
# COMPACT_ATOMS: atom_id res chain seq x y z
N MET A 1 18.28 -14.72 -33.08
CA MET A 1 18.75 -13.63 -32.19
C MET A 1 17.52 -12.92 -31.67
N THR A 2 17.10 -13.27 -30.46
CA THR A 2 15.97 -12.66 -29.77
C THR A 2 16.44 -11.38 -29.11
N THR A 3 15.87 -10.26 -29.53
CA THR A 3 16.04 -8.92 -28.95
C THR A 3 15.76 -9.00 -27.44
N PRO A 4 16.60 -8.42 -26.56
CA PRO A 4 16.28 -8.33 -25.15
C PRO A 4 15.01 -7.50 -24.99
N ALA A 5 14.11 -7.94 -24.10
CA ALA A 5 12.93 -7.18 -23.72
C ALA A 5 13.35 -5.76 -23.31
N SER A 6 12.62 -4.80 -23.87
CA SER A 6 12.72 -3.36 -23.58
C SER A 6 12.90 -3.13 -22.07
N SER A 7 13.87 -2.30 -21.70
CA SER A 7 13.94 -1.70 -20.37
C SER A 7 12.63 -0.93 -20.15
N THR A 8 11.67 -1.54 -19.46
CA THR A 8 10.39 -0.90 -19.15
C THR A 8 10.69 0.33 -18.30
N ALA A 9 10.43 1.51 -18.85
CA ALA A 9 10.51 2.76 -18.11
C ALA A 9 9.64 2.65 -16.84
N ASP A 10 10.18 3.11 -15.71
CA ASP A 10 9.44 3.20 -14.46
C ASP A 10 8.21 4.09 -14.68
N THR A 11 7.01 3.54 -14.50
CA THR A 11 5.75 4.28 -14.61
C THR A 11 5.49 5.10 -13.35
N THR A 12 4.90 6.27 -13.53
CA THR A 12 4.41 7.14 -12.44
C THR A 12 3.15 6.56 -11.81
N PHE A 13 2.76 7.04 -10.62
CA PHE A 13 1.50 6.59 -10.01
C PHE A 13 0.30 6.97 -10.87
N ALA A 14 0.30 8.18 -11.43
CA ALA A 14 -0.77 8.69 -12.27
C ALA A 14 -0.93 7.85 -13.55
N ASP A 15 0.18 7.49 -14.21
CA ASP A 15 0.14 6.68 -15.43
C ASP A 15 -0.30 5.23 -15.13
N ALA A 16 0.24 4.63 -14.08
CA ALA A 16 -0.03 3.24 -13.73
C ALA A 16 -1.47 3.02 -13.23
N THR A 17 -2.07 4.03 -12.60
CA THR A 17 -3.45 3.96 -12.09
C THR A 17 -4.49 4.52 -13.06
N LYS A 18 -4.08 4.89 -14.28
CA LYS A 18 -5.00 5.42 -15.29
C LYS A 18 -6.10 4.42 -15.63
N VAL A 19 -7.34 4.89 -15.60
CA VAL A 19 -8.53 4.13 -15.96
C VAL A 19 -9.24 4.75 -17.15
N GLN A 20 -9.85 3.92 -17.98
CA GLN A 20 -10.68 4.36 -19.11
C GLN A 20 -12.11 3.90 -18.89
N GLN A 21 -13.05 4.84 -18.93
CA GLN A 21 -14.47 4.53 -18.96
C GLN A 21 -14.85 3.87 -20.30
N LEU A 22 -15.46 2.69 -20.23
CA LEU A 22 -15.93 1.93 -21.40
C LEU A 22 -17.43 2.12 -21.63
N THR A 23 -18.20 2.08 -20.55
CA THR A 23 -19.64 2.40 -20.53
C THR A 23 -19.95 3.28 -19.32
N SER A 24 -21.22 3.61 -19.07
CA SER A 24 -21.59 4.34 -17.85
C SER A 24 -21.16 3.65 -16.55
N HIS A 25 -21.01 2.32 -16.54
CA HIS A 25 -20.76 1.52 -15.33
C HIS A 25 -19.65 0.48 -15.49
N THR A 26 -18.87 0.56 -16.58
CA THR A 26 -17.70 -0.31 -16.78
C THR A 26 -16.47 0.49 -17.17
N TYR A 27 -15.33 0.06 -16.63
CA TYR A 27 -14.05 0.74 -16.76
C TYR A 27 -12.96 -0.29 -17.03
N SER A 28 -11.91 0.13 -17.72
CA SER A 28 -10.71 -0.69 -17.95
C SER A 28 -9.48 -0.04 -17.34
N ALA A 29 -8.54 -0.88 -16.94
CA ALA A 29 -7.21 -0.50 -16.52
C ALA A 29 -6.19 -1.52 -17.05
N ASN A 30 -4.90 -1.19 -16.98
CA ASN A 30 -3.82 -2.12 -17.29
C ASN A 30 -2.75 -2.05 -16.20
N PHE A 31 -2.47 -3.16 -15.54
CA PHE A 31 -1.55 -3.23 -14.40
C PHE A 31 -0.12 -3.49 -14.87
N PRO A 32 0.80 -2.53 -14.72
CA PRO A 32 2.19 -2.70 -15.13
C PRO A 32 3.00 -3.52 -14.11
N ASP A 33 4.07 -4.15 -14.59
CA ASP A 33 4.89 -5.06 -13.78
C ASP A 33 5.70 -4.36 -12.67
N ASP A 34 6.08 -3.10 -12.88
CA ASP A 34 6.86 -2.30 -11.94
C ASP A 34 6.06 -1.85 -10.70
N TRP A 35 4.75 -2.09 -10.68
CA TRP A 35 3.86 -1.91 -9.53
C TRP A 35 3.53 -3.23 -8.81
N CYS A 36 4.33 -4.27 -9.02
CA CYS A 36 4.18 -5.56 -8.35
C CYS A 36 5.09 -5.74 -7.12
N VAL A 37 4.70 -6.66 -6.26
CA VAL A 37 5.56 -7.38 -5.32
C VAL A 37 5.67 -8.83 -5.79
N GLY A 38 6.85 -9.21 -6.25
CA GLY A 38 7.09 -10.42 -7.03
C GLY A 38 6.32 -10.35 -8.34
N SER A 39 5.39 -11.28 -8.52
CA SER A 39 4.54 -11.38 -9.72
C SER A 39 3.15 -10.78 -9.55
N VAL A 40 2.80 -10.30 -8.36
CA VAL A 40 1.46 -9.86 -8.01
C VAL A 40 1.44 -8.34 -7.86
N PRO A 41 0.52 -7.61 -8.52
CA PRO A 41 0.31 -6.18 -8.28
C PRO A 41 0.13 -5.86 -6.79
N HIS A 42 0.76 -4.78 -6.33
CA HIS A 42 0.71 -4.38 -4.93
C HIS A 42 -0.71 -4.02 -4.47
N GLY A 43 -1.08 -4.38 -3.24
CA GLY A 43 -2.43 -4.16 -2.70
C GLY A 43 -2.85 -2.69 -2.76
N GLY A 44 -2.06 -1.79 -2.18
CA GLY A 44 -2.31 -0.35 -2.20
C GLY A 44 -2.31 0.26 -3.61
N PHE A 45 -1.58 -0.32 -4.57
CA PHE A 45 -1.67 0.10 -5.97
C PHE A 45 -3.04 -0.25 -6.55
N ILE A 46 -3.49 -1.50 -6.36
CA ILE A 46 -4.84 -1.92 -6.77
C ILE A 46 -5.91 -1.06 -6.09
N THR A 47 -5.77 -0.77 -4.79
CA THR A 47 -6.66 0.14 -4.07
C THR A 47 -6.67 1.54 -4.68
N GLY A 48 -5.51 2.07 -5.10
CA GLY A 48 -5.43 3.32 -5.84
C GLY A 48 -6.22 3.29 -7.15
N VAL A 49 -6.18 2.19 -7.91
CA VAL A 49 -7.01 2.04 -9.12
C VAL A 49 -8.51 2.04 -8.78
N PHE A 50 -8.92 1.39 -7.70
CA PHE A 50 -10.31 1.44 -7.22
C PHE A 50 -10.77 2.89 -6.93
N LEU A 51 -9.92 3.70 -6.29
CA LEU A 51 -10.20 5.13 -6.06
C LEU A 51 -10.28 5.92 -7.37
N GLN A 52 -9.45 5.60 -8.37
CA GLN A 52 -9.52 6.25 -9.69
C GLN A 52 -10.83 5.92 -10.41
N VAL A 53 -11.28 4.65 -10.36
CA VAL A 53 -12.57 4.23 -10.92
C VAL A 53 -13.71 4.98 -10.25
N SER A 54 -13.76 5.00 -8.91
CA SER A 54 -14.85 5.65 -8.18
C SER A 54 -14.88 7.15 -8.40
N THR A 55 -13.72 7.80 -8.38
CA THR A 55 -13.59 9.24 -8.64
C THR A 55 -14.00 9.60 -10.06
N LEU A 56 -13.57 8.82 -11.06
CA LEU A 56 -14.00 9.03 -12.44
C LEU A 56 -15.50 8.84 -12.58
N HIS A 57 -16.07 7.83 -11.93
CA HIS A 57 -17.52 7.57 -11.97
C HIS A 57 -18.35 8.75 -11.41
N PHE A 58 -17.92 9.36 -10.29
CA PHE A 58 -18.54 10.58 -9.77
C PHE A 58 -18.28 11.82 -10.62
N ARG A 59 -17.19 11.88 -11.39
CA ARG A 59 -16.92 12.98 -12.32
C ARG A 59 -17.70 12.87 -13.63
N SER A 60 -18.04 11.65 -14.05
CA SER A 60 -18.77 11.39 -15.30
C SER A 60 -20.23 11.00 -15.03
N THR A 61 -20.48 9.71 -14.80
CA THR A 61 -21.82 9.10 -14.69
C THR A 61 -22.67 9.73 -13.60
N LEU A 62 -22.08 10.04 -12.44
CA LEU A 62 -22.76 10.61 -11.28
C LEU A 62 -22.38 12.07 -11.00
N SER A 63 -21.96 12.81 -12.02
CA SER A 63 -21.57 14.23 -11.88
C SER A 63 -22.62 15.10 -11.16
N ALA A 64 -23.92 14.83 -11.37
CA ALA A 64 -25.01 15.53 -10.71
C ALA A 64 -25.07 15.31 -9.18
N GLN A 65 -24.46 14.25 -8.64
CA GLN A 65 -24.43 14.01 -7.20
C GLN A 65 -23.53 15.00 -6.45
N ASN A 66 -22.56 15.62 -7.13
CA ASN A 66 -21.61 16.55 -6.53
C ASN A 66 -20.91 15.98 -5.27
N GLN A 67 -20.52 14.70 -5.31
CA GLN A 67 -19.83 13.98 -4.24
C GLN A 67 -18.47 13.45 -4.73
N PRO A 68 -17.49 14.32 -5.00
CA PRO A 68 -16.26 13.93 -5.67
C PRO A 68 -15.26 13.20 -4.77
N HIS A 69 -15.43 13.22 -3.44
CA HIS A 69 -14.40 12.78 -2.50
C HIS A 69 -14.75 11.43 -1.86
N PRO A 70 -13.88 10.41 -1.95
CA PRO A 70 -14.04 9.20 -1.16
C PRO A 70 -13.80 9.53 0.32
N ILE A 71 -14.67 9.02 1.20
CA ILE A 71 -14.54 9.16 2.66
C ILE A 71 -14.39 7.83 3.38
N ILE A 72 -14.83 6.73 2.78
CA ILE A 72 -14.70 5.37 3.31
C ILE A 72 -14.42 4.43 2.16
N LEU A 73 -13.50 3.49 2.35
CA LEU A 73 -13.21 2.40 1.43
C LEU A 73 -13.11 1.09 2.20
N HIS A 74 -13.71 0.03 1.65
CA HIS A 74 -13.55 -1.36 2.10
C HIS A 74 -13.30 -2.23 0.88
N LEU A 75 -12.18 -2.94 0.82
CA LEU A 75 -11.88 -3.92 -0.23
C LEU A 75 -11.69 -5.33 0.33
N GLU A 76 -12.29 -6.31 -0.34
CA GLU A 76 -12.06 -7.75 -0.15
C GLU A 76 -11.24 -8.29 -1.33
N PHE A 77 -10.02 -8.76 -1.03
CA PHE A 77 -9.14 -9.42 -1.98
C PHE A 77 -9.47 -10.91 -2.03
N LEU A 78 -10.38 -11.27 -2.93
CA LEU A 78 -10.86 -12.65 -3.06
C LEU A 78 -9.75 -13.57 -3.61
N ARG A 79 -8.92 -13.03 -4.51
CA ARG A 79 -7.93 -13.77 -5.29
C ARG A 79 -6.76 -12.85 -5.68
N ARG A 80 -5.68 -13.44 -6.20
CA ARG A 80 -4.49 -12.71 -6.66
C ARG A 80 -4.76 -12.06 -8.02
N THR A 81 -4.64 -10.73 -8.05
CA THR A 81 -4.50 -9.98 -9.30
C THR A 81 -3.22 -10.35 -10.05
N GLN A 82 -3.15 -9.98 -11.32
CA GLN A 82 -1.99 -10.18 -12.19
C GLN A 82 -1.73 -8.95 -13.06
N THR A 83 -0.52 -8.85 -13.61
CA THR A 83 -0.19 -7.82 -14.59
C THR A 83 -1.05 -7.92 -15.85
N GLY A 84 -1.21 -6.80 -16.55
CA GLY A 84 -1.99 -6.72 -17.78
C GLY A 84 -3.42 -6.20 -17.58
N PRO A 85 -4.33 -6.47 -18.53
CA PRO A 85 -5.66 -5.87 -18.56
C PRO A 85 -6.53 -6.26 -17.37
N ALA A 86 -7.39 -5.33 -16.97
CA ALA A 86 -8.40 -5.56 -15.95
C ALA A 86 -9.68 -4.77 -16.25
N ILE A 87 -10.83 -5.34 -15.85
CA ILE A 87 -12.14 -4.71 -15.99
C ILE A 87 -12.74 -4.43 -14.62
N PHE A 88 -13.30 -3.25 -14.46
CA PHE A 88 -14.06 -2.84 -13.29
C PHE A 88 -15.52 -2.62 -13.67
N THR A 89 -16.43 -3.19 -12.88
CA THR A 89 -17.87 -2.93 -12.97
C THR A 89 -18.31 -2.19 -11.73
N VAL A 90 -19.09 -1.13 -11.91
CA VAL A 90 -19.60 -0.27 -10.84
C VAL A 90 -21.11 -0.46 -10.70
N GLN A 91 -21.58 -0.59 -9.46
CA GLN A 91 -23.00 -0.60 -9.10
C GLN A 91 -23.28 0.54 -8.13
N ASP A 92 -24.24 1.38 -8.49
CA ASP A 92 -24.74 2.49 -7.66
C ASP A 92 -25.59 1.92 -6.52
N THR A 93 -24.93 1.44 -5.47
CA THR A 93 -25.57 0.69 -4.39
C THR A 93 -26.52 1.56 -3.57
N LYS A 94 -26.12 2.81 -3.33
CA LYS A 94 -26.95 3.82 -2.67
C LYS A 94 -26.58 5.19 -3.22
N LEU A 95 -27.57 5.94 -3.70
CA LEU A 95 -27.42 7.35 -4.03
C LEU A 95 -28.17 8.19 -3.00
N GLY A 96 -27.43 9.03 -2.27
CA GLY A 96 -27.98 9.86 -1.21
C GLY A 96 -27.55 11.30 -1.36
N ARG A 97 -28.24 12.22 -0.67
CA ARG A 97 -27.94 13.66 -0.74
C ARG A 97 -26.56 14.00 -0.16
N GLN A 98 -26.20 13.40 0.97
CA GLN A 98 -24.93 13.67 1.67
C GLN A 98 -23.83 12.68 1.25
N THR A 99 -24.20 11.41 1.16
CA THR A 99 -23.27 10.34 0.81
C THR A 99 -23.91 9.38 -0.17
N SER A 100 -23.08 8.83 -1.05
CA SER A 100 -23.42 7.76 -1.98
C SER A 100 -22.40 6.63 -1.84
N ILE A 101 -22.84 5.40 -2.09
CA ILE A 101 -22.04 4.19 -1.92
C ILE A 101 -22.01 3.45 -3.24
N LEU A 102 -20.81 3.18 -3.74
CA LEU A 102 -20.57 2.34 -4.90
C LEU A 102 -20.15 0.93 -4.44
N HIS A 103 -20.64 -0.09 -5.13
CA HIS A 103 -20.02 -1.42 -5.13
C HIS A 103 -19.22 -1.55 -6.42
N ILE A 104 -17.94 -1.85 -6.31
CA ILE A 104 -17.02 -1.99 -7.45
C ILE A 104 -16.46 -3.41 -7.45
N THR A 105 -16.49 -4.05 -8.62
CA THR A 105 -15.95 -5.39 -8.84
C THR A 105 -14.80 -5.31 -9.84
N LEU A 106 -13.61 -5.79 -9.46
CA LEU A 106 -12.46 -5.98 -10.34
C LEU A 106 -12.42 -7.42 -10.85
N SER A 107 -12.35 -7.60 -12.17
CA SER A 107 -12.24 -8.91 -12.82
C SER A 107 -11.05 -9.00 -13.78
N GLN A 108 -10.41 -10.17 -13.81
CA GLN A 108 -9.35 -10.55 -14.77
C GLN A 108 -9.58 -12.00 -15.23
N ASP A 109 -9.49 -12.26 -16.54
CA ASP A 109 -9.75 -13.57 -17.14
C ASP A 109 -11.09 -14.19 -16.69
N ASP A 110 -12.16 -13.40 -16.72
CA ASP A 110 -13.53 -13.77 -16.29
C ASP A 110 -13.65 -14.21 -14.81
N ARG A 111 -12.65 -13.92 -13.99
CA ARG A 111 -12.66 -14.17 -12.55
C ARG A 111 -12.73 -12.87 -11.79
N VAL A 112 -13.59 -12.82 -10.78
CA VAL A 112 -13.61 -11.73 -9.81
C VAL A 112 -12.39 -11.85 -8.90
N GLU A 113 -11.55 -10.83 -8.89
CA GLU A 113 -10.32 -10.83 -8.10
C GLU A 113 -10.48 -10.01 -6.81
N VAL A 114 -11.11 -8.84 -6.90
CA VAL A 114 -11.33 -7.93 -5.77
C VAL A 114 -12.73 -7.33 -5.86
N VAL A 115 -13.41 -7.19 -4.73
CA VAL A 115 -14.69 -6.45 -4.62
C VAL A 115 -14.55 -5.38 -3.57
N GLY A 116 -15.29 -4.29 -3.70
CA GLY A 116 -15.16 -3.18 -2.79
C GLY A 116 -16.39 -2.31 -2.66
N TYR A 117 -16.56 -1.71 -1.49
CA TYR A 117 -17.52 -0.65 -1.25
C TYR A 117 -16.79 0.66 -1.01
N ILE A 118 -17.15 1.70 -1.75
CA ILE A 118 -16.54 3.03 -1.61
C ILE A 118 -17.65 4.05 -1.40
N THR A 119 -17.58 4.75 -0.26
CA THR A 119 -18.51 5.81 0.08
C THR A 119 -17.90 7.15 -0.32
N HIS A 120 -18.65 7.93 -1.09
CA HIS A 120 -18.28 9.28 -1.49
C HIS A 120 -19.17 10.31 -0.82
N SER A 121 -18.60 11.49 -0.60
CA SER A 121 -19.28 12.69 -0.12
C SER A 121 -18.69 13.94 -0.79
N ASN A 122 -19.10 15.12 -0.33
CA ASN A 122 -18.41 16.36 -0.63
C ASN A 122 -17.74 16.94 0.60
N ALA A 123 -16.52 16.46 0.89
CA ALA A 123 -15.68 16.96 1.98
C ALA A 123 -15.46 18.48 2.03
N THR A 124 -15.67 19.22 0.93
CA THR A 124 -15.54 20.69 0.94
C THR A 124 -16.78 21.43 1.44
N THR A 125 -17.93 20.75 1.50
CA THR A 125 -19.21 21.31 1.93
C THR A 125 -19.83 20.51 3.07
N GLU A 126 -19.07 19.59 3.68
CA GLU A 126 -19.50 18.87 4.87
C GLU A 126 -19.70 19.84 6.04
N ASP A 127 -20.79 19.61 6.78
CA ASP A 127 -21.12 20.36 7.99
C ASP A 127 -21.58 19.35 9.05
N GLY A 128 -21.10 19.53 10.27
CA GLY A 128 -21.29 18.57 11.36
C GLY A 128 -20.40 18.84 12.56
N VAL A 129 -20.66 18.11 13.64
CA VAL A 129 -19.88 18.22 14.88
C VAL A 129 -18.43 17.81 14.62
N SER A 130 -17.50 18.70 14.97
CA SER A 130 -16.07 18.45 14.90
C SER A 130 -15.46 18.51 16.30
N SER A 131 -14.59 17.57 16.62
CA SER A 131 -13.71 17.64 17.79
C SER A 131 -12.33 18.14 17.37
N PRO A 132 -11.66 18.99 18.18
CA PRO A 132 -10.26 19.31 17.93
C PRO A 132 -9.41 18.04 17.95
N HIS A 133 -8.32 18.06 17.20
CA HIS A 133 -7.36 16.96 17.21
C HIS A 133 -6.61 16.93 18.55
N THR A 134 -7.01 16.04 19.46
CA THR A 134 -6.40 15.87 20.79
C THR A 134 -5.78 14.49 21.00
N HIS A 135 -5.83 13.61 19.99
CA HIS A 135 -5.27 12.27 20.09
C HIS A 135 -3.74 12.34 20.04
N VAL A 136 -3.09 11.78 21.07
CA VAL A 136 -1.63 11.70 21.13
C VAL A 136 -1.20 10.27 20.94
N LEU A 137 -0.33 10.06 19.95
CA LEU A 137 0.30 8.78 19.69
C LEU A 137 1.16 8.34 20.89
N ASN A 138 0.94 7.12 21.37
CA ASN A 138 1.72 6.50 22.44
C ASN A 138 2.33 5.18 21.97
N PRO A 139 3.66 4.96 22.10
CA PRO A 139 4.69 5.92 22.53
C PRO A 139 4.76 7.15 21.61
N ALA A 140 5.23 8.29 22.10
CA ALA A 140 5.35 9.49 21.26
C ALA A 140 6.38 9.25 20.13
N PRO A 141 6.10 9.64 18.86
CA PRO A 141 7.07 9.56 17.78
C PRO A 141 8.32 10.38 18.07
N LEU A 142 9.48 9.94 17.59
CA LEU A 142 10.72 10.69 17.72
C LEU A 142 10.61 12.05 17.00
N PRO A 143 11.24 13.12 17.52
CA PRO A 143 11.33 14.39 16.82
C PRO A 143 11.97 14.22 15.44
N VAL A 144 11.55 15.01 14.46
CA VAL A 144 12.07 14.94 13.09
C VAL A 144 12.34 16.34 12.54
N SER A 145 13.35 16.46 11.69
CA SER A 145 13.58 17.61 10.82
C SER A 145 13.43 17.18 9.37
N LEU A 146 12.29 17.52 8.73
CA LEU A 146 12.03 17.14 7.33
C LEU A 146 13.14 17.57 6.35
N PRO A 147 13.78 18.75 6.48
CA PRO A 147 14.94 19.09 5.66
C PRO A 147 16.13 18.13 5.82
N LEU A 148 16.44 17.71 7.05
CA LEU A 148 17.53 16.75 7.31
C LEU A 148 17.14 15.32 6.90
N LEU A 149 15.85 14.97 7.05
CA LEU A 149 15.29 13.71 6.61
C LEU A 149 15.44 13.56 5.09
N LYS A 150 15.14 14.62 4.33
CA LYS A 150 15.29 14.66 2.87
C LYS A 150 16.72 14.35 2.40
N THR A 151 17.73 14.79 3.15
CA THR A 151 19.15 14.51 2.88
C THR A 151 19.68 13.26 3.57
N ASN A 152 18.82 12.50 4.27
CA ASN A 152 19.18 11.33 5.06
C ASN A 152 20.27 11.62 6.13
N THR A 153 20.14 12.75 6.81
CA THR A 153 21.05 13.22 7.87
C THR A 153 20.31 13.62 9.14
N ASP A 154 19.05 13.21 9.28
CA ASP A 154 18.29 13.41 10.52
C ASP A 154 18.89 12.55 11.65
N PRO A 155 18.98 13.04 12.90
CA PRO A 155 19.60 12.29 14.00
C PRO A 155 18.74 11.15 14.53
N ASN A 156 17.43 11.13 14.24
CA ASN A 156 16.48 10.15 14.78
C ASN A 156 15.99 9.16 13.73
N TYR A 157 16.02 9.51 12.45
CA TYR A 157 15.50 8.69 11.36
C TYR A 157 16.54 8.45 10.26
N HIS A 158 16.44 7.29 9.61
CA HIS A 158 17.28 6.91 8.48
C HIS A 158 16.45 6.33 7.35
N LEU A 159 16.90 6.56 6.11
CA LEU A 159 16.32 5.93 4.93
C LEU A 159 16.49 4.41 5.04
N ARG A 160 15.37 3.70 4.93
CA ARG A 160 15.34 2.24 4.94
C ARG A 160 16.00 1.71 3.67
N GLU A 161 16.99 0.83 3.84
CA GLU A 161 17.49 0.01 2.75
C GLU A 161 16.44 -1.06 2.38
N LEU A 162 15.98 -1.03 1.13
CA LEU A 162 14.99 -1.99 0.64
C LEU A 162 15.65 -3.32 0.30
N GLU A 163 15.59 -4.26 1.24
CA GLU A 163 15.91 -5.66 0.97
C GLU A 163 15.01 -6.22 -0.15
N PHE A 164 15.60 -7.02 -1.04
CA PHE A 164 14.89 -7.68 -2.15
C PHE A 164 14.20 -6.68 -3.09
N SER A 165 14.85 -5.56 -3.40
CA SER A 165 14.27 -4.47 -4.20
C SER A 165 13.76 -4.91 -5.59
N SER A 166 14.40 -5.89 -6.23
CA SER A 166 13.92 -6.49 -7.48
C SER A 166 12.61 -7.27 -7.33
N PHE A 167 12.35 -7.82 -6.14
CA PHE A 167 11.07 -8.44 -5.78
C PHE A 167 10.05 -7.37 -5.37
N ARG A 168 10.46 -6.33 -4.64
CA ARG A 168 9.57 -5.28 -4.10
C ARG A 168 9.48 -4.06 -5.03
N LYS A 169 9.17 -4.26 -6.31
CA LYS A 169 9.19 -3.20 -7.34
C LYS A 169 8.29 -2.01 -6.98
N ALA A 170 7.04 -2.26 -6.58
CA ALA A 170 6.13 -1.22 -6.12
C ALA A 170 6.68 -0.45 -4.92
N THR A 171 7.29 -1.16 -3.96
CA THR A 171 7.83 -0.53 -2.75
C THR A 171 8.99 0.43 -3.06
N LYS A 172 9.73 0.22 -4.16
CA LYS A 172 10.76 1.16 -4.62
C LYS A 172 10.20 2.52 -5.05
N LYS A 173 8.89 2.63 -5.31
CA LYS A 173 8.22 3.90 -5.65
C LYS A 173 8.11 4.85 -4.45
N GLY A 174 8.38 4.37 -3.24
CA GLY A 174 8.45 5.18 -2.02
C GLY A 174 9.83 5.13 -1.37
N HIS A 175 10.19 6.23 -0.70
CA HIS A 175 11.21 6.22 0.34
C HIS A 175 10.50 6.12 1.69
N MET A 176 10.95 5.18 2.53
CA MET A 176 10.51 5.02 3.91
C MET A 176 11.69 5.34 4.82
N TYR A 177 11.48 6.23 5.79
CA TYR A 177 12.48 6.61 6.77
C TYR A 177 12.06 6.11 8.14
N LEU A 178 12.85 5.21 8.71
CA LEU A 178 12.57 4.51 9.96
C LEU A 178 13.32 5.17 11.13
N PRO A 179 12.77 5.13 12.35
CA PRO A 179 13.49 5.60 13.52
C PRO A 179 14.70 4.71 13.79
N HIS A 180 15.78 5.28 14.32
CA HIS A 180 16.91 4.50 14.82
C HIS A 180 16.56 3.63 16.02
N THR A 181 15.50 4.00 16.74
CA THR A 181 14.96 3.23 17.86
C THR A 181 13.46 3.08 17.67
N GLU A 182 13.02 1.85 17.42
CA GLU A 182 11.60 1.54 17.25
C GLU A 182 10.82 1.82 18.55
N PRO A 183 9.58 2.32 18.45
CA PRO A 183 8.77 2.65 19.63
C PRO A 183 8.35 1.41 20.44
N SER A 184 8.13 0.29 19.76
CA SER A 184 7.73 -1.00 20.35
C SER A 184 8.01 -2.12 19.35
N PRO A 185 8.21 -3.37 19.78
CA PRO A 185 8.25 -4.51 18.87
C PRO A 185 6.98 -4.69 18.00
N SER A 186 5.83 -4.20 18.47
CA SER A 186 4.54 -4.28 17.78
C SER A 186 4.16 -3.03 16.97
N ILE A 187 4.99 -1.98 17.01
CA ILE A 187 4.72 -0.70 16.33
C ILE A 187 5.88 -0.38 15.38
N SER A 188 5.57 0.13 14.20
CA SER A 188 6.55 0.75 13.31
C SER A 188 6.11 2.18 13.00
N ASP A 189 7.02 3.12 13.24
CA ASP A 189 6.84 4.51 12.84
C ASP A 189 7.66 4.76 11.58
N GLU A 190 7.10 5.48 10.62
CA GLU A 190 7.81 5.79 9.38
C GLU A 190 7.37 7.11 8.77
N TRP A 191 8.34 7.87 8.28
CA TRP A 191 8.09 8.98 7.37
C TRP A 191 8.21 8.50 5.94
N ILE A 192 7.27 8.86 5.08
CA ILE A 192 7.26 8.43 3.69
C ILE A 192 7.11 9.59 2.70
N ARG A 193 7.73 9.42 1.54
CA ARG A 193 7.58 10.25 0.35
C ARG A 193 7.71 9.38 -0.90
N LEU A 194 7.19 9.84 -2.04
CA LEU A 194 7.46 9.15 -3.30
C LEU A 194 8.93 9.34 -3.73
N SER A 195 9.52 8.28 -4.27
CA SER A 195 10.91 8.27 -4.73
C SER A 195 11.09 9.01 -6.06
N THR A 196 10.01 9.14 -6.84
CA THR A 196 9.94 9.88 -8.11
C THR A 196 10.00 11.40 -7.92
N GLY A 197 9.77 11.88 -6.70
CA GLY A 197 9.60 13.32 -6.40
C GLY A 197 8.16 13.82 -6.60
N GLU A 198 7.24 12.96 -7.03
CA GLU A 198 5.80 13.24 -7.00
C GLU A 198 5.32 13.48 -5.55
N TYR A 199 4.20 14.19 -5.40
CA TYR A 199 3.58 14.44 -4.11
C TYR A 199 2.45 13.44 -3.86
N TRP A 200 2.18 13.17 -2.58
CA TRP A 200 1.01 12.43 -2.16
C TRP A 200 -0.25 13.26 -2.44
N THR A 201 -1.13 12.73 -3.29
CA THR A 201 -2.48 13.21 -3.59
C THR A 201 -3.54 12.34 -2.93
N ASN A 202 -4.79 12.78 -2.90
CA ASN A 202 -5.91 11.99 -2.39
C ASN A 202 -6.01 10.63 -3.09
N GLU A 203 -5.74 10.59 -4.40
CA GLU A 203 -5.76 9.38 -5.22
C GLU A 203 -4.63 8.40 -4.85
N SER A 204 -3.48 8.91 -4.39
CA SER A 204 -2.32 8.10 -3.98
C SER A 204 -2.31 7.70 -2.50
N LEU A 205 -3.21 8.24 -1.69
CA LEU A 205 -3.30 7.92 -0.26
C LEU A 205 -3.55 6.42 -0.01
N ALA A 206 -4.32 5.76 -0.88
CA ALA A 206 -4.53 4.32 -0.81
C ALA A 206 -3.22 3.52 -0.96
N PHE A 207 -2.30 4.00 -1.80
CA PHE A 207 -0.99 3.39 -1.93
C PHE A 207 -0.14 3.64 -0.69
N ALA A 208 -0.14 4.87 -0.16
CA ALA A 208 0.51 5.19 1.11
C ALA A 208 0.02 4.30 2.27
N CYS A 209 -1.28 4.03 2.37
CA CYS A 209 -1.87 3.22 3.43
C CYS A 209 -1.48 1.73 3.39
N ASP A 210 -0.87 1.24 2.31
CA ASP A 210 -0.38 -0.14 2.20
C ASP A 210 1.16 -0.19 2.01
N MET A 211 1.81 0.97 2.08
CA MET A 211 3.25 1.14 1.90
C MET A 211 3.93 1.24 3.27
N TYR A 212 3.99 0.11 3.98
CA TYR A 212 4.50 0.08 5.34
C TYR A 212 5.57 -0.97 5.65
N SER A 213 6.30 -0.69 6.72
CA SER A 213 7.24 -1.60 7.36
C SER A 213 6.53 -2.50 8.37
N ILE A 214 6.78 -3.81 8.28
CA ILE A 214 6.22 -4.77 9.25
C ILE A 214 6.95 -4.58 10.59
N PRO A 215 6.24 -4.42 11.72
CA PRO A 215 6.86 -4.33 13.04
C PRO A 215 7.80 -5.50 13.35
N THR A 216 8.85 -5.22 14.12
CA THR A 216 10.01 -6.11 14.30
C THR A 216 9.73 -7.41 15.05
N GLU A 217 8.63 -7.50 15.82
CA GLU A 217 8.21 -8.72 16.51
C GLU A 217 7.63 -9.77 15.56
N PHE A 218 8.28 -10.07 14.44
CA PHE A 218 7.80 -11.07 13.49
C PHE A 218 8.42 -12.45 13.80
N PRO A 219 7.63 -13.53 13.96
CA PRO A 219 8.17 -14.83 14.32
C PRO A 219 9.09 -15.37 13.21
N PRO A 220 10.21 -16.04 13.56
CA PRO A 220 11.06 -16.70 12.58
C PRO A 220 10.30 -17.83 11.87
N SER A 221 10.71 -18.13 10.62
CA SER A 221 10.06 -19.15 9.79
C SER A 221 10.10 -20.54 10.40
N PRO A 222 8.96 -21.25 10.50
CA PRO A 222 8.93 -22.62 10.98
C PRO A 222 9.68 -23.60 10.06
N ASN A 223 10.00 -23.20 8.81
CA ASN A 223 10.71 -24.04 7.84
C ASN A 223 12.24 -23.86 7.83
N THR A 224 12.82 -23.12 8.78
CA THR A 224 14.27 -23.15 9.01
C THR A 224 14.61 -24.20 10.08
N SER A 225 14.58 -25.47 9.69
CA SER A 225 15.29 -26.52 10.42
C SER A 225 16.80 -26.33 10.21
N THR A 226 17.42 -25.42 10.96
CA THR A 226 18.85 -25.50 11.23
C THR A 226 19.05 -25.35 12.72
N SER A 227 19.33 -26.50 13.32
CA SER A 227 19.84 -26.71 14.66
C SER A 227 21.00 -25.77 15.03
N THR A 228 20.81 -24.89 16.01
CA THR A 228 21.66 -24.75 17.22
C THR A 228 21.15 -23.62 18.11
N PRO A 229 21.04 -23.81 19.44
CA PRO A 229 20.67 -22.74 20.36
C PRO A 229 21.94 -22.07 20.90
N THR A 230 22.53 -21.10 20.21
CA THR A 230 23.49 -20.17 20.84
C THR A 230 23.70 -18.90 20.04
N SER A 231 23.85 -17.80 20.77
CA SER A 231 24.33 -16.46 20.39
C SER A 231 23.30 -15.47 19.82
N THR A 232 23.01 -14.50 20.69
CA THR A 232 22.63 -13.10 20.43
C THR A 232 23.09 -12.63 19.05
N PRO A 233 22.23 -11.98 18.24
CA PRO A 233 22.63 -11.47 16.94
C PRO A 233 23.55 -10.26 17.15
N THR A 234 24.86 -10.50 17.18
CA THR A 234 25.83 -9.44 16.95
C THR A 234 25.85 -9.20 15.45
N LEU A 235 25.55 -7.96 15.02
CA LEU A 235 25.81 -7.50 13.66
C LEU A 235 27.29 -7.77 13.34
N LYS A 236 27.59 -8.84 12.61
CA LYS A 236 28.87 -8.96 11.93
C LYS A 236 28.71 -8.30 10.58
N SER A 237 29.28 -7.10 10.49
CA SER A 237 29.76 -6.49 9.26
C SER A 237 30.60 -7.52 8.48
N THR A 238 30.01 -8.11 7.45
CA THR A 238 30.77 -8.78 6.40
C THR A 238 30.87 -7.80 5.24
N SER A 239 32.07 -7.25 5.05
CA SER A 239 32.43 -6.47 3.88
C SER A 239 32.08 -7.25 2.60
N PRO A 240 31.54 -6.62 1.54
CA PRO A 240 31.21 -7.32 0.32
C PRO A 240 32.50 -7.82 -0.34
N SER A 241 32.58 -9.12 -0.61
CA SER A 241 33.60 -9.67 -1.52
C SER A 241 33.36 -9.10 -2.93
N PRO A 242 34.39 -8.59 -3.64
CA PRO A 242 34.25 -7.92 -4.93
C PRO A 242 33.93 -8.86 -6.11
N TYR A 243 33.72 -10.16 -5.87
CA TYR A 243 33.40 -11.14 -6.90
C TYR A 243 32.12 -11.92 -6.53
N PRO A 244 30.95 -11.59 -7.12
CA PRO A 244 29.77 -12.43 -6.96
C PRO A 244 30.00 -13.76 -7.71
N SER A 245 29.95 -14.88 -6.98
CA SER A 245 29.89 -16.21 -7.58
C SER A 245 28.59 -16.32 -8.41
N PRO A 246 28.63 -16.73 -9.68
CA PRO A 246 27.49 -16.71 -10.60
C PRO A 246 26.41 -17.77 -10.30
N SER A 247 26.47 -18.45 -9.15
CA SER A 247 25.61 -19.60 -8.83
C SER A 247 24.76 -19.44 -7.56
N THR A 248 24.83 -18.31 -6.85
CA THR A 248 23.93 -18.07 -5.72
C THR A 248 22.72 -17.28 -6.20
N PRO A 249 21.51 -17.86 -6.26
CA PRO A 249 20.32 -17.07 -6.52
C PRO A 249 20.23 -15.94 -5.50
N ALA A 250 19.89 -14.74 -5.96
CA ALA A 250 19.66 -13.60 -5.08
C ALA A 250 18.69 -14.03 -3.97
N PRO A 251 18.97 -13.69 -2.70
CA PRO A 251 18.12 -14.11 -1.60
C PRO A 251 16.70 -13.59 -1.87
N ILE A 252 15.69 -14.43 -1.67
CA ILE A 252 14.27 -14.10 -1.90
C ILE A 252 13.66 -13.83 -0.52
N ALA A 253 12.71 -12.88 -0.46
CA ALA A 253 11.92 -12.66 0.75
C ALA A 253 11.36 -14.00 1.27
N LYS A 254 11.44 -14.27 2.58
CA LYS A 254 10.98 -15.57 3.13
C LYS A 254 9.46 -15.71 3.14
N TYR A 255 8.78 -14.59 3.35
CA TYR A 255 7.33 -14.53 3.47
C TYR A 255 6.72 -13.62 2.42
N TRP A 256 5.48 -13.94 2.06
CA TRP A 256 4.57 -13.06 1.36
C TRP A 256 3.33 -12.83 2.23
N PHE A 257 2.84 -11.59 2.20
CA PHE A 257 1.73 -11.13 3.01
C PHE A 257 0.52 -10.78 2.15
N PRO A 258 -0.24 -11.76 1.62
CA PRO A 258 -1.43 -11.45 0.87
C PRO A 258 -2.47 -10.81 1.79
N THR A 259 -2.81 -9.57 1.48
CA THR A 259 -3.95 -8.87 2.06
C THR A 259 -5.25 -9.59 1.67
N LEU A 260 -6.13 -9.76 2.65
CA LEU A 260 -7.50 -10.26 2.49
C LEU A 260 -8.49 -9.09 2.53
N VAL A 261 -8.28 -8.17 3.47
CA VAL A 261 -9.12 -6.98 3.67
C VAL A 261 -8.24 -5.75 3.76
N LEU A 262 -8.68 -4.65 3.15
CA LEU A 262 -8.08 -3.33 3.30
C LEU A 262 -9.19 -2.29 3.42
N ASN A 263 -9.22 -1.61 4.57
CA ASN A 263 -10.21 -0.59 4.91
C ASN A 263 -9.52 0.75 5.16
N ILE A 264 -10.07 1.84 4.61
CA ILE A 264 -9.56 3.20 4.85
C ILE A 264 -10.71 4.13 5.21
N ASP A 265 -10.55 4.84 6.33
CA ASP A 265 -11.35 6.00 6.71
C ASP A 265 -10.55 7.26 6.38
N PHE A 266 -10.99 8.02 5.38
CA PHE A 266 -10.36 9.29 5.03
C PHE A 266 -10.89 10.38 5.97
N LYS A 267 -9.99 10.97 6.77
CA LYS A 267 -10.33 11.97 7.78
C LYS A 267 -10.18 13.40 7.26
N LYS A 268 -9.32 13.59 6.25
CA LYS A 268 -9.00 14.89 5.69
C LYS A 268 -8.59 14.75 4.22
N SER A 269 -9.09 15.64 3.38
CA SER A 269 -8.59 15.79 2.01
C SER A 269 -7.24 16.50 2.00
N LEU A 270 -6.30 16.01 1.20
CA LEU A 270 -5.05 16.70 0.91
C LEU A 270 -5.28 17.92 0.00
N PRO A 271 -4.39 18.92 0.05
CA PRO A 271 -4.33 19.99 -0.95
C PRO A 271 -4.28 19.45 -2.38
N LYS A 272 -4.75 20.24 -3.35
CA LYS A 272 -4.84 19.78 -4.76
C LYS A 272 -3.47 19.48 -5.36
N GLU A 273 -2.46 20.23 -4.94
CA GLU A 273 -1.05 20.06 -5.30
C GLU A 273 -0.40 18.85 -4.61
N GLY A 274 -1.06 18.26 -3.61
CA GLY A 274 -0.52 17.18 -2.78
C GLY A 274 0.44 17.66 -1.70
N ILE A 275 1.00 16.70 -0.95
CA ILE A 275 2.03 16.94 0.08
C ILE A 275 3.21 15.99 -0.11
N GLU A 276 4.43 16.44 0.22
CA GLU A 276 5.63 15.62 0.04
C GLU A 276 5.74 14.52 1.09
N TRP A 277 5.36 14.82 2.34
CA TRP A 277 5.61 13.96 3.50
C TRP A 277 4.33 13.50 4.16
N LEU A 278 4.29 12.21 4.47
CA LEU A 278 3.33 11.62 5.39
C LEU A 278 4.10 10.91 6.50
N PHE A 279 3.58 10.99 7.72
CA PHE A 279 3.98 10.13 8.81
C PHE A 279 2.94 9.01 8.97
N ILE A 280 3.43 7.78 9.03
CA ILE A 280 2.62 6.59 9.22
C ILE A 280 3.05 5.92 10.51
N ARG A 281 2.08 5.62 11.36
CA ARG A 281 2.25 4.65 12.44
C ARG A 281 1.50 3.39 12.09
N VAL A 282 2.21 2.27 12.13
CA VAL A 282 1.68 0.93 11.97
C VAL A 282 1.71 0.20 13.29
N GLU A 283 0.61 -0.43 13.67
CA GLU A 283 0.52 -1.30 14.84
C GLU A 283 0.00 -2.68 14.44
N ARG A 284 0.62 -3.72 14.99
CA ARG A 284 0.24 -5.13 14.76
C ARG A 284 0.03 -5.83 16.08
N LYS A 285 -1.20 -6.26 16.37
CA LYS A 285 -1.56 -6.85 17.66
C LYS A 285 -1.17 -8.31 17.76
N GLN A 286 -1.47 -9.12 16.73
CA GLN A 286 -1.20 -10.54 16.80
C GLN A 286 -1.09 -11.21 15.41
N ILE A 287 -0.19 -12.18 15.32
CA ILE A 287 -0.26 -13.20 14.29
C ILE A 287 -0.80 -14.49 14.92
N LYS A 288 -1.97 -14.93 14.48
CA LYS A 288 -2.62 -16.16 14.99
C LYS A 288 -2.87 -17.13 13.84
N ASN A 289 -2.18 -18.27 13.86
CA ASN A 289 -2.26 -19.31 12.83
C ASN A 289 -2.01 -18.74 11.42
N GLY A 290 -1.05 -17.84 11.29
CA GLY A 290 -0.71 -17.19 10.01
C GLY A 290 -1.69 -16.11 9.55
N ARG A 291 -2.73 -15.74 10.32
CA ARG A 291 -3.51 -14.52 10.09
C ARG A 291 -2.94 -13.37 10.90
N MET A 292 -2.81 -12.20 10.28
CA MET A 292 -2.18 -11.01 10.82
C MET A 292 -3.13 -9.82 10.67
N ASP A 293 -3.30 -9.05 11.73
CA ASP A 293 -3.90 -7.72 11.69
C ASP A 293 -2.84 -6.65 11.45
N ILE A 294 -3.21 -5.56 10.77
CA ILE A 294 -2.43 -4.34 10.69
C ILE A 294 -3.37 -3.16 10.87
N GLU A 295 -3.04 -2.25 11.77
CA GLU A 295 -3.71 -0.96 11.92
C GLU A 295 -2.74 0.15 11.58
N LEU A 296 -3.21 1.16 10.83
CA LEU A 296 -2.41 2.31 10.46
C LEU A 296 -3.12 3.61 10.82
N THR A 297 -2.33 4.60 11.22
CA THR A 297 -2.75 6.00 11.23
C THR A 297 -1.80 6.81 10.35
N VAL A 298 -2.36 7.66 9.51
CA VAL A 298 -1.64 8.47 8.53
C VAL A 298 -1.81 9.94 8.88
N TRP A 299 -0.69 10.65 8.91
CA TRP A 299 -0.59 12.02 9.42
C TRP A 299 0.18 12.89 8.43
N ASP A 300 -0.19 14.15 8.32
CA ASP A 300 0.59 15.11 7.55
C ASP A 300 1.73 15.75 8.38
N GLU A 301 2.53 16.59 7.73
CA GLU A 301 3.63 17.33 8.36
C GLU A 301 3.20 18.26 9.50
N LYS A 302 1.92 18.66 9.53
CA LYS A 302 1.32 19.50 10.58
C LYS A 302 0.76 18.67 11.73
N ARG A 303 0.94 17.34 11.69
CA ARG A 303 0.39 16.37 12.63
C ARG A 303 -1.13 16.37 12.66
N GLU A 304 -1.76 16.65 11.52
CA GLU A 304 -3.20 16.46 11.35
C GLU A 304 -3.46 15.04 10.84
N LEU A 305 -4.46 14.37 11.40
CA LEU A 305 -4.83 13.01 11.00
C LEU A 305 -5.47 13.04 9.60
N VAL A 306 -4.86 12.34 8.66
CA VAL A 306 -5.27 12.26 7.25
C VAL A 306 -6.15 11.05 7.00
N ALA A 307 -5.75 9.89 7.50
CA ALA A 307 -6.49 8.64 7.33
C ALA A 307 -6.23 7.65 8.48
N ILE A 308 -7.17 6.73 8.66
CA ILE A 308 -7.00 5.52 9.48
C ILE A 308 -7.21 4.33 8.56
N SER A 309 -6.38 3.30 8.68
CA SER A 309 -6.50 2.09 7.88
C SER A 309 -6.47 0.83 8.75
N ASN A 310 -7.18 -0.22 8.34
CA ASN A 310 -7.11 -1.55 8.94
C ASN A 310 -7.03 -2.62 7.85
N HIS A 311 -6.09 -3.55 8.01
CA HIS A 311 -5.87 -4.64 7.08
C HIS A 311 -5.97 -5.97 7.82
N VAL A 312 -6.45 -6.98 7.11
CA VAL A 312 -6.27 -8.38 7.48
C VAL A 312 -5.43 -9.02 6.40
N ALA A 313 -4.32 -9.66 6.79
CA ALA A 313 -3.43 -10.34 5.86
C ALA A 313 -3.10 -11.76 6.35
N LEU A 314 -2.59 -12.59 5.44
CA LEU A 314 -1.94 -13.85 5.82
C LEU A 314 -0.43 -13.67 5.89
N ALA A 315 0.25 -14.52 6.66
CA ALA A 315 1.69 -14.69 6.66
C ALA A 315 2.00 -16.08 6.11
N VAL A 316 2.47 -16.15 4.85
CA VAL A 316 2.67 -17.40 4.12
C VAL A 316 4.03 -17.42 3.42
N GLY A 317 4.51 -18.58 2.99
CA GLY A 317 5.76 -18.67 2.24
C GLY A 317 5.71 -17.95 0.89
N VAL A 318 6.84 -17.36 0.49
CA VAL A 318 6.96 -16.55 -0.73
C VAL A 318 6.67 -17.32 -2.02
N GLU A 319 6.84 -18.64 -2.02
CA GLU A 319 6.56 -19.52 -3.15
C GLU A 319 5.11 -19.38 -3.64
N ARG A 320 4.18 -19.04 -2.73
CA ARG A 320 2.79 -18.78 -3.08
C ARG A 320 2.59 -17.49 -3.89
N ASN A 321 3.51 -16.53 -3.81
CA ASN A 321 3.46 -15.31 -4.62
C ASN A 321 3.80 -15.62 -6.07
N ILE A 322 4.86 -16.40 -6.29
CA ILE A 322 5.41 -16.71 -7.63
C ILE A 322 4.78 -17.93 -8.30
N ALA A 323 4.00 -18.73 -7.56
CA ALA A 323 3.29 -19.87 -8.12
C ALA A 323 2.29 -19.46 -9.20
N ALA A 324 2.23 -20.23 -10.29
CA ALA A 324 1.22 -20.06 -11.34
C ALA A 324 -0.20 -20.00 -10.74
N ARG A 325 -1.10 -19.22 -11.36
CA ARG A 325 -2.51 -19.19 -10.94
C ARG A 325 -3.10 -20.58 -11.16
N GLY A 326 -3.63 -21.18 -10.10
CA GLY A 326 -4.42 -22.40 -10.22
C GLY A 326 -5.69 -22.12 -11.03
N SER A 327 -6.09 -23.08 -11.85
CA SER A 327 -7.45 -23.12 -12.40
C SER A 327 -8.44 -23.13 -11.23
N SER A 328 -9.45 -22.26 -11.26
CA SER A 328 -10.52 -22.28 -10.26
C SER A 328 -11.09 -23.69 -10.21
N LYS A 329 -10.99 -24.38 -9.07
CA LYS A 329 -11.93 -25.45 -8.77
C LYS A 329 -13.24 -24.75 -8.42
N ILE A 330 -14.21 -24.90 -9.32
CA ILE A 330 -15.59 -24.42 -9.14
C ILE A 330 -16.17 -25.06 -7.90
#